data_AF-A0A2V5V5Z6-F1
#
_entry.id   AF-A0A2V5V5Z6-F1
#
_cell.length_a   1.000
_cell.length_b   1.000
_cell.length_c   1.000
_cell.angle_alpha   90.00
_cell.angle_beta   90.00
_cell.angle_gamma   90.00
#
_symmetry.space_group_name_H-M   'P 1'
#
loop_
_entity.id
_entity.type
_entity.pdbx_description
1 polymer ?
#
loop_
_entity_poly.entity_id
_entity_poly.type
_entity_poly.pdbx_seq_one_letter_code
_entity_poly.pdbx_strand_id
1 'polypeptide(L)'
;MDDKQQEDSLDRQLREAAPYIDDEGFTARVLQQLPPPRQGRDSLHSVILLGITLLASALAYVLSDGGRFLVLATARLTALPTSWLFALAFVSGLLLMAGGIIAALSETSELQL
;
A
#
# COMPACT_ATOMS: atom_id res chain seq x y z
N MET A 1 2.96 1.59 -0.67
CA MET A 1 3.17 0.27 -1.32
C MET A 1 3.30 0.46 -2.82
N ASP A 2 2.51 1.36 -3.40
CA ASP A 2 2.63 1.81 -4.80
C ASP A 2 4.02 2.41 -5.10
N ASP A 3 4.55 3.27 -4.23
CA ASP A 3 5.81 4.01 -4.50
C ASP A 3 7.02 3.12 -4.81
N LYS A 4 7.18 1.98 -4.13
CA LYS A 4 8.32 1.07 -4.36
C LYS A 4 8.16 0.20 -5.59
N GLN A 5 6.94 -0.29 -5.87
CA GLN A 5 6.66 -1.00 -7.12
C GLN A 5 6.75 -0.03 -8.30
N GLN A 6 6.40 1.24 -8.08
CA GLN A 6 6.55 2.30 -9.05
C GLN A 6 8.02 2.66 -9.27
N GLU A 7 8.83 2.75 -8.22
CA GLU A 7 10.29 2.92 -8.32
C GLU A 7 10.94 1.75 -9.09
N ASP A 8 10.61 0.50 -8.76
CA ASP A 8 11.15 -0.69 -9.44
C ASP A 8 10.72 -0.76 -10.92
N SER A 9 9.48 -0.37 -11.24
CA SER A 9 8.99 -0.34 -12.63
C SER A 9 9.56 0.82 -13.44
N LEU A 10 9.78 1.98 -12.81
CA LEU A 10 10.44 3.13 -13.42
C LEU A 10 11.93 2.84 -13.68
N ASP A 11 12.62 2.23 -12.72
CA ASP A 11 14.03 1.87 -12.86
C ASP A 11 14.22 0.80 -13.94
N ARG A 12 13.28 -0.14 -14.06
CA ARG A 12 13.24 -1.11 -15.17
C ARG A 12 13.01 -0.42 -16.51
N GLN A 13 12.03 0.47 -16.63
CA GLN A 13 11.77 1.21 -17.87
C GLN A 13 12.94 2.10 -18.29
N LEU A 14 13.59 2.79 -17.35
CA LEU A 14 14.76 3.62 -17.64
C LEU A 14 15.96 2.79 -18.08
N ARG A 15 16.13 1.60 -17.48
CA ARG A 15 17.21 0.66 -17.82
C ARG A 15 16.99 0.00 -19.19
N GLU A 16 15.74 -0.20 -19.59
CA GLU A 16 15.36 -0.76 -20.91
C GLU A 16 15.32 0.30 -22.03
N ALA A 17 15.00 1.56 -21.69
CA ALA A 17 14.94 2.66 -22.66
C ALA A 17 16.31 3.17 -23.12
N ALA A 18 17.38 2.91 -22.35
CA ALA A 18 18.74 3.31 -22.71
C ALA A 18 19.38 2.26 -23.63
N PRO A 19 19.81 2.63 -24.86
CA PRO A 19 20.54 1.71 -25.74
C PRO A 19 21.83 1.21 -25.09
N TYR A 20 22.06 -0.11 -25.14
CA TYR A 20 23.28 -0.71 -24.63
C TYR A 20 24.51 -0.14 -25.34
N ILE A 21 25.44 0.44 -24.58
CA ILE A 21 26.72 0.93 -25.08
C ILE A 21 27.69 -0.25 -25.09
N ASP A 22 28.30 -0.52 -26.24
CA ASP A 22 29.34 -1.55 -26.34
C ASP A 22 30.58 -1.12 -25.54
N ASP A 23 30.77 -1.74 -24.38
CA ASP A 23 31.74 -1.39 -23.36
C ASP A 23 32.70 -2.54 -23.05
N GLU A 24 32.86 -3.47 -24.01
CA GLU A 24 33.66 -4.70 -23.88
C GLU A 24 33.30 -5.51 -22.60
N GLY A 25 32.03 -5.45 -22.19
CA GLY A 25 31.53 -6.16 -21.02
C GLY A 25 32.03 -5.60 -19.69
N PHE A 26 32.40 -4.32 -19.64
CA PHE A 26 32.72 -3.60 -18.41
C PHE A 26 31.51 -3.56 -17.46
N THR A 27 30.35 -3.11 -17.95
CA THR A 27 29.11 -3.01 -17.16
C THR A 27 28.64 -4.38 -16.71
N ALA A 28 28.77 -5.41 -17.55
CA ALA A 28 28.44 -6.79 -17.17
C ALA A 28 29.28 -7.28 -15.97
N ARG A 29 30.59 -6.99 -15.96
CA ARG A 29 31.48 -7.35 -14.84
C ARG A 29 31.19 -6.53 -13.58
N VAL A 30 30.86 -5.24 -13.71
CA VAL A 30 30.48 -4.39 -12.57
C VAL A 30 29.16 -4.84 -11.95
N LEU A 31 28.14 -5.11 -12.77
CA LEU A 31 26.84 -5.58 -12.30
C LEU A 31 26.95 -6.93 -11.57
N GLN A 32 27.84 -7.82 -12.00
CA GLN A 32 28.09 -9.11 -11.32
C GLN A 32 28.77 -8.96 -9.95
N GLN A 33 29.45 -7.84 -9.68
CA GLN A 33 30.08 -7.57 -8.38
C GLN A 33 29.16 -6.81 -7.42
N LEU A 34 27.99 -6.34 -7.87
CA LEU A 34 27.05 -5.65 -7.01
C LEU A 34 26.35 -6.63 -6.05
N PRO A 35 26.09 -6.22 -4.80
CA PRO A 35 25.32 -7.03 -3.87
C PRO A 35 23.90 -7.26 -4.42
N PRO A 36 23.32 -8.46 -4.21
CA PRO A 36 22.00 -8.78 -4.73
C PRO A 36 20.94 -7.80 -4.20
N PRO A 37 19.99 -7.37 -5.05
CA PRO A 37 18.93 -6.46 -4.65
C PRO A 37 18.12 -7.07 -3.50
N ARG A 38 17.84 -6.25 -2.48
CA ARG A 38 17.18 -6.68 -1.24
C ARG A 38 15.67 -6.76 -1.43
N GLN A 39 15.19 -7.71 -2.21
CA GLN A 39 13.75 -7.88 -2.51
C GLN A 39 12.91 -8.40 -1.32
N GLY A 40 13.53 -8.94 -0.25
CA GLY A 40 12.80 -9.66 0.81
C GLY A 40 12.41 -8.86 2.07
N ARG A 41 12.82 -7.60 2.23
CA ARG A 41 12.66 -6.87 3.52
C ARG A 41 11.32 -6.15 3.68
N ASP A 42 10.51 -6.09 2.63
CA ASP A 42 9.32 -5.22 2.64
C ASP A 42 8.09 -5.87 3.26
N SER A 43 7.95 -7.20 3.19
CA SER A 43 6.82 -7.91 3.82
C SER A 43 6.86 -7.84 5.35
N LEU A 44 8.05 -8.02 5.95
CA LEU A 44 8.23 -7.90 7.40
C LEU A 44 7.94 -6.50 7.90
N HIS A 45 8.33 -5.47 7.13
CA HIS A 45 8.06 -4.08 7.49
C HIS A 45 6.54 -3.79 7.51
N SER A 46 5.80 -4.29 6.52
CA SER A 46 4.34 -4.16 6.47
C SER A 46 3.65 -4.86 7.65
N VAL A 47 4.11 -6.06 8.04
CA VAL A 47 3.59 -6.78 9.21
C VAL A 47 3.87 -6.03 10.51
N ILE A 48 5.10 -5.50 10.67
CA ILE A 48 5.48 -4.69 11.84
C ILE A 48 4.63 -3.42 11.91
N LEU A 49 4.43 -2.73 10.78
CA LEU A 49 3.65 -1.51 10.70
C LEU A 49 2.19 -1.76 11.06
N LEU A 50 1.58 -2.84 10.55
CA LEU A 50 0.23 -3.26 10.93
C LEU A 50 0.14 -3.58 12.42
N GLY A 51 1.10 -4.33 12.96
CA GLY A 51 1.16 -4.69 14.38
C GLY A 51 1.24 -3.46 15.28
N ILE A 52 2.13 -2.51 14.96
CA ILE A 52 2.29 -1.26 15.72
C ILE A 52 1.01 -0.39 15.62
N THR A 53 0.40 -0.32 14.44
CA THR A 53 -0.84 0.46 14.24
C THR A 53 -1.99 -0.10 15.06
N LEU A 54 -2.13 -1.43 15.10
CA LEU A 54 -3.16 -2.12 15.85
C LEU A 54 -2.92 -1.99 17.36
N LEU A 55 -1.66 -2.11 17.79
CA LEU A 55 -1.27 -1.89 19.18
C LEU A 55 -1.54 -0.46 19.62
N ALA A 56 -1.19 0.54 18.80
CA ALA A 56 -1.46 1.95 19.08
C ALA A 56 -2.95 2.25 19.18
N SER A 57 -3.78 1.66 18.29
CA SER A 57 -5.25 1.76 18.38
C SER A 57 -5.79 1.14 19.66
N ALA A 58 -5.33 -0.05 20.03
CA ALA A 58 -5.74 -0.71 21.27
C ALA A 58 -5.34 0.11 22.50
N LEU A 59 -4.12 0.66 22.50
CA LEU A 59 -3.63 1.48 23.59
C LEU A 59 -4.43 2.77 23.71
N ALA A 60 -4.74 3.43 22.59
CA ALA A 60 -5.60 4.61 22.56
C ALA A 60 -7.00 4.31 23.11
N TYR A 61 -7.57 3.13 22.77
CA TYR A 61 -8.86 2.69 23.30
C TYR A 61 -8.84 2.51 24.83
N VAL A 62 -7.80 1.87 25.37
CA VAL A 62 -7.64 1.65 26.81
C VAL A 62 -7.39 2.96 27.56
N LEU A 63 -6.50 3.82 27.05
CA LEU A 63 -6.22 5.15 27.64
C LEU A 63 -7.44 6.09 27.59
N SER A 64 -8.36 5.86 26.67
CA SER A 64 -9.62 6.60 26.53
C SER A 64 -10.70 6.18 27.55
N ASP A 65 -10.30 5.55 28.67
CA ASP A 65 -11.18 5.12 29.75
C ASP A 65 -12.23 4.09 29.25
N GLY A 66 -11.75 3.07 28.52
CA GLY A 66 -12.57 1.97 27.99
C GLY A 66 -13.46 2.35 26.80
N GLY A 67 -13.14 3.44 26.10
CA GLY A 67 -13.89 3.90 24.94
C GLY A 67 -15.06 4.82 25.28
N ARG A 68 -14.98 5.63 26.34
CA ARG A 68 -15.98 6.70 26.59
C ARG A 68 -16.13 7.63 25.38
N PHE A 69 -15.05 7.92 24.66
CA PHE A 69 -15.12 8.62 23.37
C PHE A 69 -15.88 7.83 22.31
N LEU A 70 -15.71 6.51 22.28
CA LEU A 70 -16.43 5.63 21.37
C LEU A 70 -17.92 5.58 21.74
N VAL A 71 -18.28 5.54 23.02
CA VAL A 71 -19.67 5.53 23.50
C VAL A 71 -20.38 6.86 23.20
N LEU A 72 -19.72 7.99 23.46
CA LEU A 72 -20.23 9.33 23.10
C LEU A 72 -20.32 9.50 21.57
N ALA A 73 -19.35 9.00 20.82
CA ALA A 73 -19.39 8.99 19.36
C ALA A 73 -20.52 8.09 18.86
N THR A 74 -20.68 6.87 19.36
CA THR A 74 -21.75 5.95 18.95
C THR A 74 -23.13 6.50 19.31
N ALA A 75 -23.29 7.15 20.46
CA ALA A 75 -24.54 7.82 20.81
C ALA A 75 -24.87 8.97 19.85
N ARG A 76 -23.85 9.72 19.38
CA ARG A 76 -24.00 10.70 18.30
C ARG A 76 -24.26 10.05 16.94
N LEU A 77 -23.67 8.89 16.64
CA LEU A 77 -23.91 8.14 15.41
C LEU A 77 -25.34 7.58 15.36
N THR A 78 -25.89 7.11 16.49
CA THR A 78 -27.30 6.69 16.55
C THR A 78 -28.26 7.87 16.42
N ALA A 79 -27.79 9.08 16.71
CA ALA A 79 -28.51 10.32 16.46
C ALA A 79 -28.20 10.93 15.07
N LEU A 80 -27.31 10.32 14.27
CA LEU A 80 -27.04 10.79 12.91
C LEU A 80 -28.25 10.49 12.03
N PRO A 81 -28.65 11.44 11.16
CA PRO A 81 -29.75 11.22 10.23
C PRO A 81 -29.39 10.09 9.26
N THR A 82 -30.37 9.23 8.97
CA THR A 82 -30.20 8.04 8.11
C THR A 82 -29.60 8.36 6.74
N SER A 83 -29.82 9.57 6.22
CA SER A 83 -29.21 10.05 4.96
C SER A 83 -27.68 10.07 4.99
N TRP A 84 -27.08 10.38 6.14
CA TRP A 84 -25.62 10.37 6.32
C TRP A 84 -25.06 8.93 6.28
N LEU A 85 -25.80 7.96 6.78
CA LEU A 85 -25.43 6.54 6.69
C LEU A 85 -25.43 6.06 5.23
N PHE A 86 -26.41 6.47 4.43
CA PHE A 86 -26.44 6.18 3.00
C PHE A 86 -25.28 6.85 2.24
N ALA A 87 -24.94 8.09 2.58
CA ALA A 87 -23.79 8.77 1.97
C ALA A 87 -22.47 8.04 2.28
N LEU A 88 -22.26 7.63 3.54
CA LEU A 88 -21.10 6.84 3.95
C LEU A 88 -21.05 5.47 3.26
N ALA A 89 -22.18 4.76 3.19
CA ALA A 89 -22.27 3.48 2.50
C ALA A 89 -21.96 3.63 1.01
N PHE A 90 -22.44 4.70 0.38
CA PHE A 90 -22.18 4.98 -1.02
C PHE A 90 -20.70 5.31 -1.28
N VAL A 91 -20.09 6.15 -0.44
CA VAL A 91 -18.66 6.49 -0.52
C VAL A 91 -17.79 5.25 -0.27
N SER A 92 -18.12 4.45 0.73
CA SER A 92 -17.47 3.16 1.00
C SER A 92 -17.57 2.22 -0.20
N GLY A 93 -18.75 2.10 -0.80
CA GLY A 93 -18.97 1.29 -1.99
C GLY A 93 -18.14 1.77 -3.16
N LEU A 94 -18.06 3.09 -3.39
CA LEU A 94 -17.20 3.68 -4.42
C LEU A 94 -15.71 3.41 -4.18
N LEU A 95 -15.22 3.54 -2.95
CA LEU A 95 -13.83 3.22 -2.63
C LEU A 95 -13.51 1.74 -2.87
N LEU A 96 -14.40 0.84 -2.46
CA LEU A 96 -14.24 -0.60 -2.71
C LEU A 96 -14.25 -0.92 -4.21
N MET A 97 -15.13 -0.28 -4.97
CA MET A 97 -15.21 -0.46 -6.42
C MET A 97 -13.94 0.07 -7.11
N ALA A 98 -13.48 1.27 -6.73
CA ALA A 98 -12.24 1.85 -7.25
C ALA A 98 -11.02 0.99 -6.91
N GLY A 99 -10.91 0.52 -5.67
CA GLY A 99 -9.85 -0.40 -5.27
C GLY A 99 -9.91 -1.74 -6.03
N GLY A 100 -11.11 -2.29 -6.23
CA GLY A 100 -11.31 -3.50 -7.01
C GLY A 100 -10.95 -3.35 -8.50
N ILE A 101 -11.27 -2.21 -9.12
CA ILE A 101 -10.87 -1.90 -10.50
C ILE A 101 -9.35 -1.79 -10.59
N ILE A 102 -8.70 -1.10 -9.65
CA ILE A 102 -7.24 -0.95 -9.64
C ILE A 102 -6.57 -2.32 -9.46
N ALA A 103 -7.09 -3.16 -8.55
CA ALA A 103 -6.60 -4.51 -8.35
C ALA A 103 -6.77 -5.38 -9.62
N ALA A 104 -7.95 -5.35 -10.24
CA ALA A 104 -8.22 -6.11 -11.47
C ALA A 104 -7.34 -5.65 -12.64
N LEU A 105 -7.09 -4.35 -12.78
CA LEU A 105 -6.20 -3.81 -13.80
C LEU A 105 -4.73 -4.21 -13.56
N SER A 106 -4.29 -4.24 -12.30
CA SER A 106 -2.94 -4.70 -11.96
C SER A 106 -2.71 -6.18 -12.33
N GLU A 107 -3.72 -7.03 -12.14
CA GLU A 107 -3.65 -8.46 -12.47
C GLU A 107 -3.62 -8.70 -13.99
N THR A 108 -4.30 -7.85 -14.78
CA THR A 108 -4.21 -7.92 -16.25
C THR A 108 -2.87 -7.45 -16.82
N SER A 109 -2.18 -6.52 -16.14
CA SER A 109 -0.81 -6.11 -16.51
C SER A 109 0.22 -7.21 -16.22
N GLU A 110 0.02 -8.00 -15.16
CA GLU A 110 0.91 -9.12 -14.80
C GLU A 110 0.82 -10.30 -15.79
N LEU A 111 -0.30 -10.44 -16.52
CA LEU A 111 -0.52 -11.52 -17.50
C LEU A 111 -0.12 -11.18 -18.95
N GLN A 112 0.26 -9.93 -19.22
CA GLN A 112 0.70 -9.46 -20.55
C GLN A 112 2.22 -9.24 -20.67
N LEU A 113 2.98 -9.56 -19.61
CA LEU A 113 4.45 -9.67 -19.60
C LEU A 113 4.88 -11.14 -19.68
#